data_AF-A0A7L4N040-F1
#
_entry.id   AF-A0A7L4N040-F1
#
_cell.length_a   1.000
_cell.length_b   1.000
_cell.length_c   1.000
_cell.angle_alpha   90.00
_cell.angle_beta   90.00
_cell.angle_gamma   90.00
#
_symmetry.space_group_name_H-M   'P 1'
#
loop_
_entity.id
_entity.type
_entity.pdbx_description
1 polymer ?
#
loop_
_entity_poly.entity_id
_entity_poly.type
_entity_poly.pdbx_seq_one_letter_code
_entity_poly.pdbx_strand_id
1 'polypeptide(L)'
;LMKCVRLPLLSRDFLMSNVDTELLVRHHSECKDLLIEALKYHLMPEQRGVLSNSRTRPRRCEGASTVLFAVGKLLPLLPFSPSSYDGTSDLATVESYDPVTNSWQPEVSMGTRRSCLGVAALHGLLYAAGGYDGASCLNR
;
A
#
# COMPACT_ATOMS: atom_id res chain seq x y z
N LEU A 1 8.50 -10.02 16.33
CA LEU A 1 7.64 -9.89 15.12
C LEU A 1 6.33 -9.17 15.41
N MET A 2 5.60 -9.51 16.48
CA MET A 2 4.32 -8.88 16.86
C MET A 2 4.37 -7.36 17.06
N LYS A 3 5.50 -6.79 17.49
CA LYS A 3 5.72 -5.33 17.59
C LYS A 3 5.55 -4.56 16.26
N CYS A 4 5.63 -5.24 15.11
CA CYS A 4 5.43 -4.63 13.80
C CYS A 4 3.94 -4.60 13.40
N VAL A 5 3.08 -5.32 14.13
CA VAL A 5 1.63 -5.40 13.90
C VAL A 5 0.94 -4.21 14.57
N ARG A 6 0.06 -3.54 13.83
CA ARG A 6 -0.71 -2.39 14.32
C ARG A 6 -2.04 -2.84 14.94
N LEU A 7 -1.95 -3.57 16.06
CA LEU A 7 -3.12 -4.07 16.80
C LEU A 7 -4.19 -3.00 17.11
N PRO A 8 -3.85 -1.73 17.47
CA PRO A 8 -4.86 -0.70 17.74
C PRO A 8 -5.72 -0.28 16.54
N LEU A 9 -5.38 -0.74 15.32
CA LEU A 9 -6.15 -0.50 14.11
C LEU A 9 -7.09 -1.66 13.76
N LEU A 10 -7.00 -2.78 14.47
CA LEU A 10 -7.92 -3.90 14.32
C LEU A 10 -9.19 -3.62 15.14
N SER A 11 -10.29 -4.33 14.84
CA SER A 11 -11.50 -4.20 15.65
C SER A 11 -11.29 -4.82 17.03
N ARG A 12 -11.94 -4.24 18.06
CA ARG A 12 -11.95 -4.79 19.42
C ARG A 12 -12.35 -6.27 19.42
N ASP A 13 -13.37 -6.61 18.65
CA ASP A 13 -13.91 -7.98 18.61
C ASP A 13 -12.88 -8.96 18.01
N PHE A 14 -12.16 -8.55 16.96
CA PHE A 14 -11.07 -9.37 16.41
C PHE A 14 -9.93 -9.57 17.41
N LEU A 15 -9.57 -8.53 18.16
CA LEU A 15 -8.54 -8.59 19.19
C LEU A 15 -8.93 -9.59 20.30
N MET A 16 -10.19 -9.56 20.76
CA MET A 16 -10.63 -10.44 21.85
C MET A 16 -10.92 -11.87 21.40
N SER A 17 -11.41 -12.07 20.18
CA SER A 17 -11.76 -13.42 19.69
C SER A 17 -10.57 -14.18 19.12
N ASN A 18 -9.64 -13.48 18.44
CA ASN A 18 -8.54 -14.13 17.72
C ASN A 18 -7.18 -13.84 18.34
N VAL A 19 -6.91 -12.61 18.80
CA VAL A 19 -5.57 -12.25 19.29
C VAL A 19 -5.36 -12.67 20.74
N ASP A 20 -6.37 -12.55 21.60
CA ASP A 20 -6.29 -13.03 23.00
C ASP A 20 -6.22 -14.55 23.09
N THR A 21 -6.79 -15.29 22.13
CA THR A 21 -6.85 -16.75 22.15
C THR A 21 -5.52 -17.40 21.73
N GLU A 22 -4.66 -16.68 21.02
CA GLU A 22 -3.35 -17.16 20.57
C GLU A 22 -2.39 -17.47 21.73
N LEU A 23 -1.84 -18.68 21.74
CA LEU A 23 -0.93 -19.14 22.79
C LEU A 23 0.31 -18.26 22.92
N LEU A 24 0.83 -17.78 21.79
CA LEU A 24 2.02 -16.92 21.76
C LEU A 24 1.76 -15.56 22.44
N VAL A 25 0.54 -15.03 22.30
CA VAL A 25 0.12 -13.79 22.97
C VAL A 25 -0.11 -14.03 24.45
N ARG A 26 -0.68 -15.18 24.83
CA ARG A 26 -0.95 -15.53 26.23
C ARG A 26 0.29 -15.88 27.05
N HIS A 27 1.34 -16.42 26.44
CA HIS A 27 2.54 -16.85 27.16
C HIS A 27 3.63 -15.77 27.20
N HIS A 28 3.63 -14.81 26.27
CA HIS A 28 4.66 -13.79 26.18
C HIS A 28 4.18 -12.46 26.75
N SER A 29 4.86 -11.94 27.79
CA SER A 29 4.52 -10.67 28.44
C SER A 29 4.51 -9.50 27.46
N GLU A 30 5.52 -9.36 26.60
CA GLU A 30 5.55 -8.27 25.62
C GLU A 30 4.33 -8.29 24.69
N CYS A 31 3.83 -9.46 24.28
CA CYS A 31 2.67 -9.53 23.39
C CYS A 31 1.38 -9.13 24.11
N LYS A 32 1.26 -9.44 25.41
CA LYS A 32 0.15 -8.96 26.25
C LYS A 32 0.17 -7.45 26.37
N ASP A 33 1.34 -6.84 26.57
CA ASP A 33 1.44 -5.39 26.67
C ASP A 33 0.98 -4.70 25.38
N LEU A 34 1.31 -5.26 24.22
CA LEU A 34 0.84 -4.78 22.92
C LEU A 34 -0.69 -4.89 22.77
N LEU A 35 -1.29 -5.98 23.26
CA LEU A 35 -2.74 -6.20 23.25
C LEU A 35 -3.46 -5.25 24.22
N ILE A 36 -2.91 -5.07 25.42
CA ILE A 36 -3.43 -4.14 26.44
C ILE A 36 -3.42 -2.71 25.90
N GLU A 37 -2.33 -2.28 25.25
CA GLU A 37 -2.27 -0.97 24.60
C GLU A 37 -3.36 -0.80 23.54
N ALA A 38 -3.57 -1.81 22.69
CA ALA A 38 -4.61 -1.77 21.67
C ALA A 38 -6.01 -1.65 22.30
N LEU A 39 -6.31 -2.46 23.32
CA LEU A 39 -7.57 -2.39 24.05
C LEU A 39 -7.75 -1.05 24.77
N LYS A 40 -6.67 -0.51 25.36
CA LYS A 40 -6.64 0.82 26.00
C LYS A 40 -6.97 1.94 24.99
N TYR A 41 -6.45 1.85 23.77
CA TYR A 41 -6.75 2.78 22.68
C TYR A 41 -8.23 2.75 22.24
N HIS A 42 -8.87 1.58 22.29
CA HIS A 42 -10.31 1.45 22.07
C HIS A 42 -11.14 1.97 23.25
N LEU A 43 -10.68 1.76 24.48
CA LEU A 43 -11.40 2.12 25.70
C LEU A 43 -11.39 3.63 25.99
N MET A 44 -10.37 4.36 25.54
CA MET A 44 -10.21 5.80 25.81
C MET A 44 -10.13 6.65 24.53
N PRO A 45 -11.26 6.89 23.85
CA PRO A 45 -11.32 7.69 22.62
C PRO A 45 -10.78 9.13 22.80
N GLU A 46 -11.07 9.75 23.94
CA GLU A 46 -10.69 11.14 24.25
C GLU A 46 -9.18 11.30 24.45
N GLN A 47 -8.49 10.23 24.87
CA GLN A 47 -7.05 10.25 25.13
C GLN A 47 -6.21 9.72 23.97
N ARG A 48 -6.82 9.44 22.80
CA ARG A 48 -6.10 8.89 21.64
C ARG A 48 -4.96 9.79 21.15
N GLY A 49 -5.10 11.11 21.29
CA GLY A 49 -4.02 12.05 20.99
C GLY A 49 -2.79 11.84 21.86
N VAL A 50 -2.98 11.49 23.14
CA VAL A 50 -1.92 11.20 24.11
C VAL A 50 -1.37 9.78 23.95
N LEU A 51 -2.21 8.83 23.54
CA LEU A 51 -1.85 7.44 23.25
C LEU A 51 -1.31 7.25 21.81
N SER A 52 -0.92 8.33 21.14
CA SER A 52 -0.48 8.33 19.75
C SER A 52 0.93 7.79 19.61
N ASN A 53 1.07 6.66 18.92
CA ASN A 53 2.31 5.95 18.65
C ASN A 53 2.33 5.50 17.17
N SER A 54 3.47 5.01 16.68
CA SER A 54 3.60 4.46 15.32
C SER A 54 2.61 3.32 15.00
N ARG A 55 2.08 2.64 16.04
CA ARG A 55 1.10 1.55 15.93
C ARG A 55 -0.37 1.98 15.96
N THR A 56 -0.68 3.13 16.54
CA THR A 56 -2.06 3.66 16.59
C THR A 56 -2.40 4.53 15.38
N ARG A 57 -1.39 4.85 14.56
CA ARG A 57 -1.57 5.54 13.28
C ARG A 57 -1.64 4.52 12.14
N PRO A 58 -2.68 4.58 11.29
CA PRO A 58 -2.69 3.87 10.02
C PRO A 58 -1.39 4.12 9.24
N ARG A 59 -0.97 3.17 8.41
CA ARG A 59 0.08 3.45 7.39
C ARG A 59 -0.35 4.49 6.36
N ARG A 60 -1.59 4.96 6.46
CA ARG A 60 -2.20 5.88 5.54
C ARG A 60 -1.72 7.30 5.82
N CYS A 61 -1.33 8.00 4.77
CA CYS A 61 -1.25 9.46 4.80
C CYS A 61 -2.67 10.01 5.01
N GLU A 62 -2.95 10.54 6.18
CA GLU A 62 -4.25 11.12 6.52
C GLU A 62 -4.45 12.40 5.69
N GLY A 63 -5.44 12.39 4.78
CA GLY A 63 -5.73 13.50 3.86
C GLY A 63 -5.45 13.25 2.37
N ALA A 64 -4.85 12.12 2.00
CA ALA A 64 -4.70 11.77 0.59
C ALA A 64 -5.97 11.08 0.08
N SER A 65 -6.71 11.73 -0.82
CA SER A 65 -7.60 11.02 -1.74
C SER A 65 -6.79 9.89 -2.34
N THR A 66 -7.12 8.64 -1.97
CA THR A 66 -6.24 7.50 -2.26
C THR A 66 -6.48 7.08 -3.70
N VAL A 67 -5.93 7.86 -4.63
CA VAL A 67 -5.88 7.51 -6.03
C VAL A 67 -4.79 6.44 -6.19
N LEU A 68 -5.12 5.33 -6.82
CA LEU A 68 -4.17 4.27 -7.10
C LEU A 68 -3.55 4.53 -8.47
N PHE A 69 -2.22 4.64 -8.54
CA PHE A 69 -1.53 4.81 -9.81
C PHE A 69 -0.98 3.48 -10.31
N ALA A 70 -1.32 3.11 -11.54
CA ALA A 70 -0.67 2.07 -12.32
C ALA A 70 0.36 2.74 -13.26
N VAL A 71 1.62 2.36 -13.13
CA VAL A 71 2.73 2.92 -13.91
C VAL A 71 3.34 1.82 -14.77
N GLY A 72 3.34 2.01 -16.08
CA GLY A 72 3.67 0.99 -17.05
C GLY A 72 2.50 0.04 -17.31
N LYS A 73 2.73 -0.95 -18.17
CA LYS A 73 1.72 -1.95 -18.56
C LYS A 73 2.35 -3.34 -18.50
N LEU A 74 1.65 -4.29 -17.87
CA LEU A 74 2.03 -5.69 -17.97
C LEU A 74 1.62 -6.16 -19.37
N LEU A 75 2.59 -6.58 -20.19
CA LEU A 75 2.30 -7.21 -21.47
C LEU A 75 1.32 -8.36 -21.22
N PRO A 76 0.18 -8.44 -21.94
CA PRO A 76 -0.78 -9.49 -21.70
C PRO A 76 -0.11 -10.84 -21.96
N LEU A 77 -0.12 -11.72 -20.97
CA LEU A 77 0.34 -13.11 -21.08
C LEU A 77 -0.53 -13.96 -22.03
N LEU A 78 -1.50 -13.35 -22.73
CA LEU A 78 -2.49 -14.04 -23.54
C LEU A 78 -2.36 -13.66 -25.03
N PRO A 79 -2.24 -14.65 -25.94
CA PRO A 79 -1.99 -14.42 -27.36
C PRO A 79 -3.19 -13.89 -28.19
N PHE A 80 -4.27 -13.39 -27.56
CA PHE A 80 -5.52 -13.03 -28.26
C PHE A 80 -6.19 -11.77 -27.71
N SER A 81 -5.63 -10.58 -27.98
CA SER A 81 -6.33 -9.30 -27.74
C SER A 81 -6.09 -8.33 -28.92
N PRO A 82 -6.98 -8.24 -29.91
CA PRO A 82 -6.69 -7.62 -31.22
C PRO A 82 -6.58 -6.08 -31.22
N SER A 83 -6.23 -5.44 -30.10
CA SER A 83 -5.81 -4.04 -30.08
C SER A 83 -4.33 -3.94 -30.45
N SER A 84 -4.06 -3.56 -31.70
CA SER A 84 -2.77 -3.12 -32.27
C SER A 84 -1.65 -2.92 -31.23
N TYR A 85 -0.82 -3.95 -31.05
CA TYR A 85 0.28 -3.94 -30.10
C TYR A 85 1.52 -3.31 -30.74
N ASP A 86 1.66 -2.00 -30.64
CA ASP A 86 3.00 -1.44 -30.58
C ASP A 86 3.51 -1.72 -29.16
N GLY A 87 4.01 -2.95 -28.94
CA GLY A 87 4.49 -3.45 -27.63
C GLY A 87 5.63 -2.65 -27.00
N THR A 88 5.96 -1.50 -27.58
CA THR A 88 7.00 -0.54 -27.21
C THR A 88 6.44 0.79 -26.68
N SER A 89 5.25 1.25 -27.10
CA SER A 89 4.66 2.52 -26.62
C SER A 89 3.85 2.36 -25.33
N ASP A 90 3.28 1.19 -25.13
CA ASP A 90 2.41 0.86 -24.00
C ASP A 90 3.15 0.79 -22.65
N LEU A 91 4.47 0.67 -22.66
CA LEU A 91 5.30 0.61 -21.45
C LEU A 91 5.55 2.00 -20.83
N ALA A 92 5.05 3.07 -21.45
CA ALA A 92 5.15 4.43 -20.93
C ALA A 92 3.85 4.94 -20.29
N THR A 93 2.74 4.19 -20.37
CA THR A 93 1.44 4.67 -19.90
C THR A 93 1.39 4.76 -18.37
N VAL A 94 0.69 5.77 -17.87
CA VAL A 94 0.33 5.90 -16.46
C VAL A 94 -1.19 6.02 -16.40
N GLU A 95 -1.82 5.28 -15.49
CA GLU A 95 -3.26 5.32 -15.27
C GLU A 95 -3.53 5.53 -13.78
N SER A 96 -4.54 6.34 -13.45
CA SER A 96 -4.96 6.62 -12.10
C SER A 96 -6.37 6.08 -11.86
N TYR A 97 -6.55 5.32 -10.77
CA TYR A 97 -7.83 4.78 -10.35
C TYR A 97 -8.37 5.59 -9.19
N ASP A 98 -9.53 6.19 -9.41
CA ASP A 98 -10.30 6.85 -8.36
C ASP A 98 -11.29 5.85 -7.74
N PRO A 99 -11.12 5.46 -6.46
CA PRO A 99 -12.05 4.56 -5.78
C PRO A 99 -13.43 5.18 -5.53
N VAL A 100 -13.58 6.51 -5.61
CA VAL A 100 -14.86 7.20 -5.40
C VAL A 100 -15.76 7.04 -6.61
N THR A 101 -15.21 7.27 -7.81
CA THR A 101 -15.94 7.12 -9.07
C THR A 101 -15.84 5.71 -9.64
N ASN A 102 -15.00 4.85 -9.03
CA ASN A 102 -14.70 3.50 -9.48
C ASN A 102 -14.28 3.44 -10.94
N SER A 103 -13.43 4.38 -11.36
CA SER A 103 -13.01 4.53 -12.75
C SER A 103 -11.50 4.70 -12.88
N TRP A 104 -10.94 4.13 -13.93
CA TRP A 104 -9.57 4.41 -14.37
C TRP A 104 -9.54 5.62 -15.29
N GLN A 105 -8.57 6.50 -15.09
CA GLN A 105 -8.31 7.65 -15.97
C GLN A 105 -6.85 7.62 -16.47
N PRO A 106 -6.60 7.94 -17.74
CA PRO A 106 -5.25 8.04 -18.26
C PRO A 106 -4.56 9.29 -17.69
N GLU A 107 -3.30 9.14 -17.31
CA GLU A 107 -2.43 10.20 -16.80
C GLU A 107 -1.27 10.48 -17.77
N VAL A 108 -0.45 11.47 -17.42
CA VAL A 108 0.73 11.84 -18.21
C VAL A 108 1.69 10.64 -18.32
N SER A 109 1.92 10.18 -19.56
CA SER A 109 2.86 9.11 -19.86
C SER A 109 4.29 9.47 -19.44
N MET A 110 5.06 8.45 -19.05
CA MET A 110 6.48 8.59 -18.75
C MET A 110 7.27 9.05 -19.98
N GLY A 111 8.27 9.92 -19.77
CA GLY A 111 9.19 10.33 -20.85
C GLY A 111 10.11 9.21 -21.35
N THR A 112 10.17 8.09 -20.64
CA THR A 112 10.90 6.89 -21.05
C THR A 112 10.03 5.68 -20.77
N ARG A 113 9.92 4.77 -21.74
CA ARG A 113 9.22 3.49 -21.58
C ARG A 113 9.97 2.60 -20.58
N ARG A 114 9.27 1.99 -19.63
CA ARG A 114 9.89 1.16 -18.58
C ARG A 114 9.02 -0.05 -18.27
N SER A 115 9.59 -1.25 -18.29
CA SER A 115 9.00 -2.47 -17.72
C SER A 115 9.76 -2.91 -16.47
N CYS A 116 9.13 -3.71 -15.61
CA CYS A 116 9.74 -4.24 -14.36
C CYS A 116 10.36 -3.14 -13.45
N LEU A 117 9.75 -1.96 -13.42
CA LEU A 117 10.21 -0.83 -12.60
C LEU A 117 9.74 -0.93 -11.15
N GLY A 118 10.45 -0.24 -10.25
CA GLY A 118 9.97 0.06 -8.90
C GLY A 118 9.24 1.40 -8.87
N VAL A 119 8.12 1.49 -8.16
CA VAL A 119 7.34 2.72 -8.01
C VAL A 119 7.22 3.09 -6.53
N ALA A 120 7.41 4.36 -6.20
CA ALA A 120 7.22 4.88 -4.85
C ALA A 120 6.55 6.26 -4.88
N ALA A 121 5.66 6.53 -3.93
CA ALA A 121 5.08 7.85 -3.71
C ALA A 121 5.79 8.54 -2.53
N LEU A 122 6.30 9.76 -2.72
CA LEU A 122 6.96 10.53 -1.69
C LEU A 122 6.65 12.02 -1.86
N HIS A 123 6.21 12.68 -0.77
CA HIS A 123 5.87 14.11 -0.75
C HIS A 123 4.91 14.58 -1.87
N GLY A 124 3.94 13.74 -2.23
CA GLY A 124 2.96 14.08 -3.29
C GLY A 124 3.46 13.87 -4.72
N LEU A 125 4.66 13.32 -4.89
CA LEU A 125 5.25 12.98 -6.19
C LEU A 125 5.34 11.45 -6.33
N LEU A 126 5.15 10.96 -7.57
CA LEU A 126 5.29 9.56 -7.93
C LEU A 126 6.63 9.35 -8.63
N TYR A 127 7.44 8.43 -8.11
CA TYR A 127 8.77 8.12 -8.60
C TYR A 127 8.79 6.73 -9.22
N ALA A 128 9.31 6.65 -10.44
CA ALA A 128 9.59 5.41 -11.16
C ALA A 128 11.10 5.22 -11.24
N ALA A 129 11.63 4.19 -10.58
CA ALA A 129 13.06 3.89 -10.53
C ALA A 129 13.37 2.54 -11.18
N GLY A 130 14.48 2.50 -11.92
CA GLY A 130 14.93 1.27 -12.57
C GLY A 130 14.15 0.89 -13.83
N GLY A 131 14.11 -0.42 -14.10
CA GLY A 131 13.33 -1.04 -15.17
C GLY A 131 14.13 -1.35 -16.43
N TYR A 132 13.42 -1.77 -17.47
CA TYR A 132 13.97 -2.11 -18.79
C TYR A 132 13.19 -1.39 -19.88
N ASP A 133 13.88 -0.73 -20.80
CA ASP A 133 13.26 0.03 -21.90
C ASP A 133 13.20 -0.74 -23.22
N GLY A 134 13.41 -2.06 -23.22
CA GLY A 134 13.48 -2.84 -24.46
C GLY A 134 14.85 -2.86 -25.11
N ALA A 135 15.77 -1.96 -24.73
CA ALA A 135 17.13 -1.87 -25.27
C ALA A 135 18.21 -1.95 -24.17
N SER A 136 17.92 -1.46 -22.98
CA SER A 136 18.87 -1.33 -21.87
C SER A 136 18.18 -1.42 -20.51
N CYS A 137 18.91 -1.97 -19.52
CA CYS A 137 18.50 -1.89 -18.12
C CYS A 137 18.73 -0.47 -17.62
N LEU A 138 17.66 0.19 -17.20
CA LEU A 138 17.73 1.55 -16.70
C LEU A 138 18.24 1.53 -15.26
N ASN A 139 19.44 2.03 -15.07
CA ASN A 139 20.03 2.40 -13.78
C ASN A 139 20.17 3.92 -13.86
N ARG A 140 19.21 4.67 -13.31
CA ARG A 140 19.36 6.05 -12.82
C ARG A 140 18.23 6.34 -11.86
#